data_AF-A0A327MAD7-F1
#
_entry.id   AF-A0A327MAD7-F1
#
_cell.length_a   1.000
_cell.length_b   1.000
_cell.length_c   1.000
_cell.angle_alpha   90.00
_cell.angle_beta   90.00
_cell.angle_gamma   90.00
#
_symmetry.space_group_name_H-M   'P 1'
#
loop_
_entity.id
_entity.type
_entity.pdbx_description
1 polymer ?
#
loop_
_entity_poly.entity_id
_entity_poly.type
_entity_poly.pdbx_seq_one_letter_code
_entity_poly.pdbx_strand_id
1 'polypeptide(L)'
;MSLLKAEPPARVTSLPELFAIAHALEEEAASRYAALAEEMEALQMPRVAAVFRHLVDEKRGHAQRIEDWARGTTGMLPDHRLLRWQPPETFDEEEARQLALSRLASAYRALSMAVRNEERAFALWTYIAAHAEAPAIRAAAERMAGEELRHAALLRRERRRAYHEERGDAAGSGRPSPLGRAIGAELRLASLLPILAEAEPDAGQATVWRRLAGEASTMAAEGAALAGEETLPGSAPTASAVRTDLLTAAWHAAEQASEAYLDAADAGRDEAVVRRLQSLAERAIAHVAVLRHAAAAPAGRMLP
;
A
#
# COMPACT_ATOMS: atom_id res chain seq x y z
N MET A 1 4.42 -1.05 16.36
CA MET A 1 4.39 0.35 16.80
C MET A 1 3.14 1.00 16.23
N SER A 2 2.47 1.86 17.01
CA SER A 2 1.25 2.56 16.56
C SER A 2 1.58 3.48 15.38
N LEU A 3 0.71 3.53 14.35
CA LEU A 3 0.82 4.50 13.26
C LEU A 3 0.38 5.90 13.71
N LEU A 4 -0.38 6.02 14.81
CA LEU A 4 -0.64 7.29 15.47
C LEU A 4 0.60 7.69 16.28
N LYS A 5 1.23 8.82 15.93
CA LYS A 5 2.36 9.37 16.71
C LYS A 5 1.93 9.75 18.13
N ALA A 6 0.73 10.32 18.25
CA ALA A 6 0.06 10.61 19.51
C ALA A 6 -1.45 10.43 19.31
N GLU A 7 -2.13 9.90 20.31
CA GLU A 7 -3.59 9.90 20.31
C GLU A 7 -4.11 11.33 20.50
N PRO A 8 -5.17 11.75 19.78
CA PRO A 8 -5.85 12.99 20.05
C PRO A 8 -6.22 13.10 21.54
N PRO A 9 -5.84 14.20 22.23
CA PRO A 9 -6.05 14.34 23.67
C PRO A 9 -7.53 14.53 24.03
N ALA A 10 -8.39 14.80 23.04
CA ALA A 10 -9.83 14.89 23.19
C ALA A 10 -10.53 14.42 21.90
N ARG A 11 -11.77 13.91 22.06
CA ARG A 11 -12.63 13.53 20.93
C ARG A 11 -13.11 14.77 20.18
N VAL A 12 -13.25 14.66 18.86
CA VAL A 12 -13.90 15.70 18.04
C VAL A 12 -15.41 15.70 18.33
N THR A 13 -15.94 16.83 18.77
CA THR A 13 -17.32 16.93 19.25
C THR A 13 -18.26 17.66 18.30
N SER A 14 -17.73 18.28 17.23
CA SER A 14 -18.55 19.05 16.28
C SER A 14 -18.01 19.00 14.85
N LEU A 15 -18.90 19.21 13.87
CA LEU A 15 -18.49 19.35 12.45
C LEU A 15 -17.61 20.58 12.19
N PRO A 16 -17.89 21.78 12.76
CA PRO A 16 -16.97 22.92 12.63
C PRO A 16 -15.54 22.61 13.10
N GLU A 17 -15.39 21.90 14.22
CA GLU A 17 -14.08 21.45 14.71
C GLU A 17 -13.43 20.45 13.73
N LEU A 18 -14.19 19.48 13.21
CA LEU A 18 -13.67 18.54 12.21
C LEU A 18 -13.18 19.25 10.95
N PHE A 19 -13.95 20.22 10.44
CA PHE A 19 -13.57 20.99 9.26
C PHE A 19 -12.33 21.86 9.52
N ALA A 20 -12.19 22.43 10.73
CA ALA A 20 -10.99 23.15 11.11
C ALA A 20 -9.75 22.23 11.12
N ILE A 21 -9.87 21.01 11.69
CA ILE A 21 -8.79 20.02 11.67
C ILE A 21 -8.45 19.62 10.23
N ALA A 22 -9.46 19.29 9.43
CA ALA A 22 -9.27 18.85 8.05
C ALA A 22 -8.57 19.92 7.21
N HIS A 23 -9.04 21.16 7.29
CA HIS A 23 -8.44 22.28 6.56
C HIS A 23 -6.98 22.52 6.97
N ALA A 24 -6.69 22.53 8.27
CA ALA A 24 -5.34 22.75 8.77
C ALA A 24 -4.36 21.64 8.29
N LEU A 25 -4.80 20.37 8.31
CA LEU A 25 -4.00 19.25 7.84
C LEU A 25 -3.73 19.31 6.32
N GLU A 26 -4.73 19.69 5.52
CA GLU A 26 -4.56 19.83 4.06
C GLU A 26 -3.59 20.97 3.71
N GLU A 27 -3.70 22.11 4.39
CA GLU A 27 -2.78 23.25 4.19
C GLU A 27 -1.35 22.91 4.60
N GLU A 28 -1.18 22.24 5.75
CA GLU A 28 0.14 21.78 6.18
C GLU A 28 0.71 20.79 5.16
N ALA A 29 -0.06 19.78 4.75
CA ALA A 29 0.39 18.80 3.77
C ALA A 29 0.78 19.45 2.43
N ALA A 30 0.00 20.40 1.93
CA ALA A 30 0.34 21.15 0.72
C ALA A 30 1.65 21.92 0.86
N SER A 31 1.89 22.57 1.99
CA SER A 31 3.15 23.28 2.27
C SER A 31 4.34 22.33 2.33
N ARG A 32 4.21 21.21 3.07
CA ARG A 32 5.28 20.22 3.23
C ARG A 32 5.64 19.53 1.91
N TYR A 33 4.63 19.15 1.10
CA TYR A 33 4.90 18.56 -0.21
C TYR A 33 5.48 19.56 -1.21
N ALA A 34 5.15 20.85 -1.10
CA ALA A 34 5.79 21.87 -1.92
C ALA A 34 7.29 21.96 -1.62
N ALA A 35 7.66 21.99 -0.34
CA ALA A 35 9.07 21.98 0.08
C ALA A 35 9.80 20.72 -0.40
N LEU A 36 9.18 19.53 -0.28
CA LEU A 36 9.75 18.29 -0.80
C LEU A 36 9.88 18.29 -2.32
N ALA A 37 8.94 18.87 -3.05
CA ALA A 37 9.04 18.99 -4.50
C ALA A 37 10.25 19.83 -4.92
N GLU A 38 10.47 20.97 -4.27
CA GLU A 38 11.64 21.83 -4.50
C GLU A 38 12.95 21.10 -4.16
N GLU A 39 12.98 20.35 -3.06
CA GLU A 39 14.14 19.55 -2.66
C GLU A 39 14.45 18.44 -3.69
N MET A 40 13.43 17.75 -4.21
CA MET A 40 13.63 16.73 -5.23
C MET A 40 14.13 17.32 -6.56
N GLU A 41 13.71 18.53 -6.94
CA GLU A 41 14.30 19.22 -8.09
C GLU A 41 15.78 19.57 -7.84
N ALA A 42 16.12 20.07 -6.66
CA ALA A 42 17.50 20.36 -6.29
C ALA A 42 18.40 19.11 -6.32
N LEU A 43 17.83 17.95 -5.98
CA LEU A 43 18.50 16.64 -6.04
C LEU A 43 18.46 15.99 -7.45
N GLN A 44 18.02 16.71 -8.49
CA GLN A 44 17.92 16.20 -9.87
C GLN A 44 17.00 14.97 -10.01
N MET A 45 15.92 14.94 -9.22
CA MET A 45 14.88 13.91 -9.25
C MET A 45 13.54 14.49 -9.78
N PRO A 46 13.49 15.01 -11.02
CA PRO A 46 12.36 15.80 -11.53
C PRO A 46 11.04 15.02 -11.56
N ARG A 47 11.12 13.68 -11.67
CA ARG A 47 9.94 12.84 -11.64
C ARG A 47 9.33 12.69 -10.25
N VAL A 48 10.15 12.55 -9.20
CA VAL A 48 9.66 12.51 -7.81
C VAL A 48 9.10 13.88 -7.44
N ALA A 49 9.78 14.95 -7.87
CA ALA A 49 9.28 16.31 -7.73
C ALA A 49 7.89 16.50 -8.38
N ALA A 50 7.67 15.94 -9.58
CA ALA A 50 6.37 15.97 -10.24
C ALA A 50 5.27 15.24 -9.45
N VAL A 51 5.60 14.12 -8.79
CA VAL A 51 4.67 13.41 -7.90
C VAL A 51 4.29 14.29 -6.71
N PHE A 52 5.25 14.95 -6.08
CA PHE A 52 4.96 15.85 -4.96
C PHE A 52 4.18 17.10 -5.39
N ARG A 53 4.47 17.69 -6.56
CA ARG A 53 3.64 18.77 -7.12
C ARG A 53 2.19 18.34 -7.34
N HIS A 54 1.98 17.15 -7.87
CA HIS A 54 0.63 16.62 -8.03
C HIS A 54 -0.09 16.49 -6.67
N LEU A 55 0.60 16.03 -5.62
CA LEU A 55 0.03 16.00 -4.27
C LEU A 55 -0.26 17.41 -3.74
N VAL A 56 0.58 18.42 -4.02
CA VAL A 56 0.28 19.81 -3.64
C VAL A 56 -1.03 20.27 -4.27
N ASP A 57 -1.24 19.99 -5.55
CA ASP A 57 -2.47 20.35 -6.26
C ASP A 57 -3.70 19.62 -5.67
N GLU A 58 -3.57 18.32 -5.36
CA GLU A 58 -4.63 17.54 -4.70
C GLU A 58 -4.98 18.11 -3.32
N LYS A 59 -3.98 18.38 -2.47
CA LYS A 59 -4.19 18.89 -1.10
C LYS A 59 -4.81 20.30 -1.11
N ARG A 60 -4.38 21.18 -2.01
CA ARG A 60 -5.03 22.50 -2.22
C ARG A 60 -6.47 22.36 -2.70
N GLY A 61 -6.71 21.43 -3.64
CA GLY A 61 -8.06 21.10 -4.09
C GLY A 61 -8.94 20.57 -2.96
N HIS A 62 -8.39 19.75 -2.06
CA HIS A 62 -9.09 19.27 -0.87
C HIS A 62 -9.44 20.39 0.11
N ALA A 63 -8.49 21.28 0.41
CA ALA A 63 -8.74 22.45 1.26
C ALA A 63 -9.94 23.27 0.73
N GLN A 64 -9.97 23.56 -0.57
CA GLN A 64 -11.09 24.27 -1.20
C GLN A 64 -12.41 23.49 -1.08
N ARG A 65 -12.40 22.17 -1.32
CA ARG A 65 -13.59 21.32 -1.16
C ARG A 65 -14.08 21.28 0.29
N ILE A 66 -13.19 21.33 1.27
CA ILE A 66 -13.52 21.41 2.70
C ILE A 66 -14.16 22.75 3.02
N GLU A 67 -13.65 23.86 2.47
CA GLU A 67 -14.28 25.19 2.63
C GLU A 67 -15.72 25.20 2.10
N ASP A 68 -15.94 24.69 0.88
CA ASP A 68 -17.27 24.62 0.27
C ASP A 68 -18.21 23.73 1.09
N TRP A 69 -17.70 22.60 1.57
CA TRP A 69 -18.46 21.67 2.39
C TRP A 69 -18.81 22.25 3.76
N ALA A 70 -17.86 22.92 4.42
CA ALA A 70 -18.08 23.63 5.68
C ALA A 70 -19.17 24.70 5.49
N ARG A 71 -19.03 25.55 4.46
CA ARG A 71 -20.00 26.60 4.15
C ARG A 71 -21.40 26.02 3.88
N GLY A 72 -21.50 24.93 3.13
CA GLY A 72 -22.77 24.27 2.83
C GLY A 72 -23.42 23.59 4.03
N THR A 73 -22.62 23.16 5.02
CA THR A 73 -23.12 22.37 6.18
C THR A 73 -23.37 23.22 7.42
N THR A 74 -22.51 24.21 7.68
CA THR A 74 -22.50 25.01 8.91
C THR A 74 -22.78 26.50 8.65
N GLY A 75 -22.75 26.93 7.38
CA GLY A 75 -22.83 28.34 7.00
C GLY A 75 -21.53 29.12 7.20
N MET A 76 -20.47 28.46 7.70
CA MET A 76 -19.20 29.08 8.06
C MET A 76 -18.04 28.44 7.32
N LEU A 77 -16.98 29.21 7.10
CA LEU A 77 -15.68 28.67 6.70
C LEU A 77 -15.02 27.91 7.87
N PRO A 78 -14.06 27.01 7.60
CA PRO A 78 -13.22 26.43 8.63
C PRO A 78 -12.55 27.51 9.48
N ASP A 79 -12.70 27.43 10.80
CA ASP A 79 -12.08 28.37 11.74
C ASP A 79 -11.05 27.64 12.61
N HIS A 80 -9.77 27.92 12.38
CA HIS A 80 -8.67 27.28 13.11
C HIS A 80 -8.68 27.61 14.61
N ARG A 81 -9.41 28.66 15.04
CA ARG A 81 -9.59 28.98 16.47
C ARG A 81 -10.41 27.93 17.21
N LEU A 82 -11.11 27.05 16.48
CA LEU A 82 -11.86 25.93 17.03
C LEU A 82 -10.99 24.71 17.35
N LEU A 83 -9.71 24.72 16.96
CA LEU A 83 -8.77 23.65 17.28
C LEU A 83 -8.46 23.65 18.78
N ARG A 84 -8.91 22.60 19.48
CA ARG A 84 -8.64 22.40 20.92
C ARG A 84 -7.30 21.73 21.21
N TRP A 85 -6.70 21.14 20.19
CA TRP A 85 -5.40 20.48 20.21
C TRP A 85 -4.78 20.62 18.82
N GLN A 86 -3.45 20.61 18.77
CA GLN A 86 -2.76 20.56 17.49
C GLN A 86 -2.89 19.15 16.93
N PRO A 87 -3.34 18.99 15.67
CA PRO A 87 -3.32 17.70 15.00
C PRO A 87 -1.92 17.07 15.11
N PRO A 88 -1.82 15.76 15.38
CA PRO A 88 -0.51 15.12 15.49
C PRO A 88 0.24 15.29 14.17
N GLU A 89 1.53 15.62 14.27
CA GLU A 89 2.39 15.78 13.09
C GLU A 89 2.36 14.50 12.24
N THR A 90 1.79 14.59 11.04
CA THR A 90 1.80 13.48 10.08
C THR A 90 3.18 13.36 9.42
N PHE A 91 3.86 14.50 9.23
CA PHE A 91 5.23 14.59 8.76
C PHE A 91 6.22 14.41 9.92
N ASP A 92 7.36 13.80 9.63
CA ASP A 92 8.46 13.69 10.60
C ASP A 92 9.60 14.60 10.14
N GLU A 93 9.77 15.73 10.83
CA GLU A 93 10.77 16.73 10.46
C GLU A 93 12.21 16.21 10.62
N GLU A 94 12.44 15.28 11.54
CA GLU A 94 13.75 14.65 11.66
C GLU A 94 13.97 13.72 10.47
N GLU A 95 12.98 12.91 10.10
CA GLU A 95 13.05 12.04 8.93
C GLU A 95 13.26 12.84 7.62
N ALA A 96 12.56 13.96 7.46
CA ALA A 96 12.71 14.87 6.32
C ALA A 96 14.12 15.50 6.28
N ARG A 97 14.64 15.97 7.43
CA ARG A 97 16.00 16.50 7.52
C ARG A 97 17.06 15.43 7.24
N GLN A 98 16.87 14.20 7.73
CA GLN A 98 17.76 13.09 7.44
C GLN A 98 17.76 12.72 5.95
N LEU A 99 16.62 12.82 5.27
CA LEU A 99 16.54 12.68 3.82
C LEU A 99 17.39 13.75 3.12
N ALA A 100 17.21 15.02 3.48
CA ALA A 100 17.90 16.16 2.88
C ALA A 100 19.43 16.16 3.09
N LEU A 101 19.88 15.67 4.25
CA LEU A 101 21.30 15.67 4.61
C LEU A 101 22.05 14.43 4.10
N SER A 102 21.33 13.41 3.63
CA SER A 102 21.96 12.14 3.25
C SER A 102 22.41 12.13 1.78
N ARG A 103 23.67 11.77 1.55
CA ARG A 103 24.15 11.33 0.22
C ARG A 103 23.47 10.05 -0.31
N LEU A 104 22.57 9.45 0.48
CA LEU A 104 21.73 8.32 0.15
C LEU A 104 20.25 8.72 -0.05
N ALA A 105 19.94 10.01 -0.20
CA ALA A 105 18.62 10.45 -0.67
C ALA A 105 18.33 9.72 -1.98
N SER A 106 17.33 8.84 -1.96
CA SER A 106 16.89 8.10 -3.14
C SER A 106 15.40 8.34 -3.33
N ALA A 107 14.94 8.25 -4.58
CA ALA A 107 13.53 8.38 -4.91
C ALA A 107 12.69 7.43 -4.06
N TYR A 108 13.17 6.20 -3.86
CA TYR A 108 12.54 5.23 -2.98
C TYR A 108 12.36 5.72 -1.55
N ARG A 109 13.40 6.31 -0.93
CA ARG A 109 13.32 6.79 0.46
C ARG A 109 12.39 7.98 0.62
N ALA A 110 12.45 8.95 -0.30
CA ALA A 110 11.55 10.11 -0.29
C ALA A 110 10.08 9.67 -0.36
N LEU A 111 9.77 8.77 -1.29
CA LEU A 111 8.41 8.23 -1.45
C LEU A 111 8.01 7.33 -0.27
N SER A 112 8.94 6.61 0.34
CA SER A 112 8.67 5.80 1.54
C SER A 112 8.26 6.66 2.74
N MET A 113 8.93 7.79 2.94
CA MET A 113 8.53 8.78 3.95
C MET A 113 7.14 9.34 3.66
N ALA A 114 6.88 9.76 2.42
CA ALA A 114 5.56 10.28 2.05
C ALA A 114 4.43 9.25 2.28
N VAL A 115 4.66 7.97 1.95
CA VAL A 115 3.69 6.89 2.26
C VAL A 115 3.37 6.83 3.75
N ARG A 116 4.39 6.92 4.63
CA ARG A 116 4.17 6.92 6.09
C ARG A 116 3.36 8.12 6.55
N ASN A 117 3.55 9.28 5.93
CA ASN A 117 2.82 10.50 6.28
C ASN A 117 1.33 10.36 5.96
N GLU A 118 0.98 9.82 4.78
CA GLU A 118 -0.42 9.54 4.43
C GLU A 118 -1.01 8.40 5.29
N GLU A 119 -0.23 7.37 5.63
CA GLU A 119 -0.67 6.32 6.56
C GLU A 119 -0.99 6.86 7.96
N ARG A 120 -0.21 7.84 8.46
CA ARG A 120 -0.47 8.56 9.72
C ARG A 120 -1.74 9.40 9.64
N ALA A 121 -1.96 10.11 8.53
CA ALA A 121 -3.17 10.88 8.30
C ALA A 121 -4.41 9.96 8.26
N PHE A 122 -4.32 8.84 7.53
CA PHE A 122 -5.36 7.80 7.53
C PHE A 122 -5.64 7.26 8.94
N ALA A 123 -4.60 6.96 9.72
CA ALA A 123 -4.74 6.49 11.10
C ALA A 123 -5.44 7.51 12.01
N LEU A 124 -5.16 8.80 11.83
CA LEU A 124 -5.85 9.88 12.53
C LEU A 124 -7.34 9.93 12.19
N TRP A 125 -7.68 9.91 10.90
CA TRP A 125 -9.08 9.99 10.48
C TRP A 125 -9.89 8.77 10.90
N THR A 126 -9.31 7.58 10.81
CA THR A 126 -9.96 6.36 11.31
C THR A 126 -10.13 6.37 12.83
N TYR A 127 -9.17 6.92 13.58
CA TYR A 127 -9.33 7.13 15.02
C TYR A 127 -10.49 8.08 15.32
N ILE A 128 -10.58 9.22 14.64
CA ILE A 128 -11.66 10.19 14.81
C ILE A 128 -13.01 9.54 14.48
N ALA A 129 -13.10 8.79 13.37
CA ALA A 129 -14.31 8.08 12.97
C ALA A 129 -14.76 7.06 14.02
N ALA A 130 -13.83 6.28 14.57
CA ALA A 130 -14.12 5.26 15.58
C ALA A 130 -14.61 5.84 16.91
N HIS A 131 -14.18 7.06 17.26
CA HIS A 131 -14.54 7.72 18.51
C HIS A 131 -15.64 8.78 18.36
N ALA A 132 -16.20 8.95 17.16
CA ALA A 132 -17.24 9.91 16.88
C ALA A 132 -18.60 9.46 17.44
N GLU A 133 -19.20 10.30 18.29
CA GLU A 133 -20.55 10.05 18.83
C GLU A 133 -21.65 10.42 17.82
N ALA A 134 -21.43 11.49 17.04
CA ALA A 134 -22.37 11.93 16.03
C ALA A 134 -22.12 11.21 14.69
N PRO A 135 -23.16 10.59 14.06
CA PRO A 135 -23.02 9.91 12.77
C PRO A 135 -22.44 10.79 11.66
N ALA A 136 -22.74 12.10 11.67
CA ALA A 136 -22.23 13.04 10.68
C ALA A 136 -20.71 13.27 10.81
N ILE A 137 -20.17 13.28 12.05
CA ILE A 137 -18.72 13.39 12.29
C ILE A 137 -18.02 12.11 11.82
N ARG A 138 -18.61 10.95 12.15
CA ARG A 138 -18.10 9.65 11.69
C ARG A 138 -18.01 9.60 10.16
N ALA A 139 -19.10 9.90 9.47
CA ALA A 139 -19.15 9.90 8.00
C ALA A 139 -18.16 10.90 7.40
N ALA A 140 -17.97 12.05 8.03
CA ALA A 140 -17.02 13.04 7.56
C ALA A 140 -15.56 12.58 7.72
N ALA A 141 -15.22 11.99 8.86
CA ALA A 141 -13.90 11.42 9.11
C ALA A 141 -13.60 10.21 8.20
N GLU A 142 -14.59 9.35 7.95
CA GLU A 142 -14.46 8.23 7.00
C GLU A 142 -14.18 8.72 5.58
N ARG A 143 -14.83 9.81 5.16
CA ARG A 143 -14.56 10.44 3.86
C ARG A 143 -13.11 10.91 3.77
N MET A 144 -12.61 11.61 4.80
CA MET A 144 -11.21 12.07 4.84
C MET A 144 -10.23 10.88 4.84
N ALA A 145 -10.50 9.82 5.61
CA ALA A 145 -9.71 8.60 5.60
C ALA A 145 -9.63 7.98 4.19
N GLY A 146 -10.74 8.01 3.43
CA GLY A 146 -10.78 7.55 2.05
C GLY A 146 -9.91 8.37 1.09
N GLU A 147 -9.73 9.68 1.32
CA GLU A 147 -8.79 10.52 0.56
C GLU A 147 -7.34 10.09 0.84
N GLU A 148 -6.97 9.92 2.10
CA GLU A 148 -5.59 9.55 2.47
C GLU A 148 -5.20 8.14 1.99
N LEU A 149 -6.16 7.21 1.91
CA LEU A 149 -5.91 5.93 1.25
C LEU A 149 -5.57 6.07 -0.24
N ARG A 150 -6.21 7.01 -0.94
CA ARG A 150 -5.90 7.27 -2.36
C ARG A 150 -4.50 7.86 -2.52
N HIS A 151 -4.13 8.82 -1.68
CA HIS A 151 -2.77 9.39 -1.67
C HIS A 151 -1.72 8.32 -1.34
N ALA A 152 -1.95 7.50 -0.31
CA ALA A 152 -1.05 6.41 0.06
C ALA A 152 -0.91 5.38 -1.08
N ALA A 153 -2.00 5.05 -1.79
CA ALA A 153 -1.95 4.14 -2.93
C ALA A 153 -1.11 4.70 -4.09
N LEU A 154 -1.32 5.97 -4.45
CA LEU A 154 -0.51 6.69 -5.44
C LEU A 154 0.99 6.65 -5.08
N LEU A 155 1.32 7.03 -3.85
CA LEU A 155 2.70 7.09 -3.38
C LEU A 155 3.36 5.70 -3.32
N ARG A 156 2.63 4.66 -2.89
CA ARG A 156 3.15 3.28 -2.91
C ARG A 156 3.45 2.80 -4.32
N ARG A 157 2.62 3.17 -5.30
CA ARG A 157 2.86 2.89 -6.72
C ARG A 157 4.12 3.58 -7.23
N GLU A 158 4.26 4.88 -6.98
CA GLU A 158 5.48 5.61 -7.38
C GLU A 158 6.72 5.07 -6.67
N ARG A 159 6.61 4.69 -5.38
CA ARG A 159 7.70 4.07 -4.61
C ARG A 159 8.15 2.75 -5.23
N ARG A 160 7.22 1.86 -5.63
CA ARG A 160 7.56 0.61 -6.33
C ARG A 160 8.28 0.90 -7.63
N ARG A 161 7.77 1.84 -8.41
CA ARG A 161 8.41 2.22 -9.68
C ARG A 161 9.83 2.74 -9.46
N ALA A 162 10.05 3.61 -8.48
CA ALA A 162 11.39 4.07 -8.09
C ALA A 162 12.31 2.91 -7.68
N TYR A 163 11.81 1.97 -6.87
CA TYR A 163 12.57 0.77 -6.48
C TYR A 163 13.01 -0.06 -7.69
N HIS A 164 12.12 -0.24 -8.67
CA HIS A 164 12.43 -1.00 -9.88
C HIS A 164 13.37 -0.27 -10.82
N GLU A 165 13.30 1.05 -10.92
CA GLU A 165 14.25 1.84 -11.73
C GLU A 165 15.65 1.78 -11.12
N GLU A 166 15.77 2.03 -9.81
CA GLU A 166 17.03 1.92 -9.07
C GLU A 166 17.67 0.50 -9.19
N ARG A 167 16.85 -0.55 -9.32
CA ARG A 167 17.31 -1.93 -9.51
C ARG A 167 17.43 -2.39 -10.97
N GLY A 168 16.71 -1.74 -11.88
CA GLY A 168 16.67 -2.03 -13.31
C GLY A 168 17.91 -1.52 -14.00
N ASP A 169 18.37 -0.33 -13.59
CA ASP A 169 19.65 0.24 -14.01
C ASP A 169 20.84 -0.63 -13.58
N ALA A 170 20.68 -1.45 -12.53
CA ALA A 170 21.69 -2.40 -12.07
C ALA A 170 21.61 -3.79 -12.73
N ALA A 171 20.53 -4.13 -13.45
CA ALA A 171 20.29 -5.49 -13.96
C ALA A 171 19.73 -5.45 -15.39
N GLY A 172 20.60 -5.26 -16.37
CA GLY A 172 20.24 -5.21 -17.80
C GLY A 172 19.61 -6.50 -18.36
N SER A 173 18.83 -6.32 -19.44
CA SER A 173 18.34 -7.23 -20.51
C SER A 173 17.96 -8.71 -20.26
N GLY A 174 18.02 -9.26 -19.05
CA GLY A 174 17.69 -10.67 -18.76
C GLY A 174 16.60 -10.88 -17.72
N ARG A 175 15.96 -9.82 -17.22
CA ARG A 175 14.90 -9.94 -16.19
C ARG A 175 13.54 -10.22 -16.82
N PRO A 176 12.76 -11.17 -16.28
CA PRO A 176 11.39 -11.40 -16.72
C PRO A 176 10.54 -10.13 -16.58
N SER A 177 9.61 -9.93 -17.52
CA SER A 177 8.57 -8.91 -17.44
C SER A 177 7.83 -9.00 -16.09
N PRO A 178 7.24 -7.90 -15.56
CA PRO A 178 6.43 -7.98 -14.34
C PRO A 178 5.40 -9.12 -14.38
N LEU A 179 4.73 -9.29 -15.52
CA LEU A 179 3.80 -10.40 -15.72
C LEU A 179 4.49 -11.77 -15.71
N GLY A 180 5.65 -11.91 -16.37
CA GLY A 180 6.46 -13.13 -16.32
C GLY A 180 6.94 -13.48 -14.90
N ARG A 181 7.26 -12.48 -14.07
CA ARG A 181 7.58 -12.69 -12.64
C ARG A 181 6.37 -13.20 -11.86
N ALA A 182 5.20 -12.63 -12.11
CA ALA A 182 3.96 -13.04 -11.47
C ALA A 182 3.64 -14.50 -11.80
N ILE A 183 3.66 -14.86 -13.09
CA ILE A 183 3.41 -16.24 -13.54
C ILE A 183 4.42 -17.21 -12.93
N GLY A 184 5.71 -16.86 -12.93
CA GLY A 184 6.74 -17.69 -12.32
C GLY A 184 6.54 -17.88 -10.81
N ALA A 185 6.05 -16.86 -10.11
CA ALA A 185 5.72 -16.96 -8.68
C ALA A 185 4.49 -17.84 -8.43
N GLU A 186 3.44 -17.72 -9.25
CA GLU A 186 2.25 -18.58 -9.18
C GLU A 186 2.58 -20.05 -9.45
N LEU A 187 3.41 -20.34 -10.46
CA LEU A 187 3.86 -21.70 -10.74
C LEU A 187 4.68 -22.28 -9.58
N ARG A 188 5.54 -21.48 -8.94
CA ARG A 188 6.24 -21.90 -7.72
C ARG A 188 5.25 -22.20 -6.60
N LEU A 189 4.27 -21.33 -6.36
CA LEU A 189 3.24 -21.53 -5.34
C LEU A 189 2.44 -22.81 -5.59
N ALA A 190 2.00 -23.04 -6.83
CA ALA A 190 1.30 -24.23 -7.27
C ALA A 190 2.13 -25.53 -7.08
N SER A 191 3.45 -25.44 -7.13
CA SER A 191 4.34 -26.59 -6.89
C SER A 191 4.60 -26.88 -5.39
N LEU A 192 4.62 -25.84 -4.54
CA LEU A 192 4.93 -25.99 -3.11
C LEU A 192 3.71 -26.44 -2.28
N LEU A 193 2.52 -25.93 -2.61
CA LEU A 193 1.30 -26.18 -1.84
C LEU A 193 0.85 -27.65 -1.79
N PRO A 194 0.98 -28.46 -2.86
CA PRO A 194 0.70 -29.89 -2.79
C PRO A 194 1.60 -30.63 -1.80
N ILE A 195 2.89 -30.27 -1.74
CA ILE A 195 3.86 -30.85 -0.79
C ILE A 195 3.45 -30.50 0.65
N LEU A 196 3.03 -29.26 0.90
CA LEU A 196 2.48 -28.84 2.19
C LEU A 196 1.20 -29.61 2.54
N ALA A 197 0.31 -29.86 1.57
CA ALA A 197 -0.93 -30.59 1.78
C ALA A 197 -0.71 -32.07 2.13
N GLU A 198 0.31 -32.72 1.58
CA GLU A 198 0.69 -34.10 1.91
C GLU A 198 1.28 -34.22 3.31
N ALA A 199 2.02 -33.21 3.75
CA ALA A 199 2.64 -33.14 5.08
C ALA A 199 1.71 -32.55 6.17
N GLU A 200 0.44 -32.28 5.84
CA GLU A 200 -0.52 -31.63 6.74
C GLU A 200 -1.41 -32.66 7.47
N PRO A 201 -1.30 -32.81 8.81
CA PRO A 201 -2.16 -33.70 9.57
C PRO A 201 -3.62 -33.24 9.66
N ASP A 202 -3.88 -31.92 9.58
CA ASP A 202 -5.24 -31.39 9.57
C ASP A 202 -5.85 -31.48 8.17
N ALA A 203 -6.88 -32.32 8.01
CA ALA A 203 -7.57 -32.52 6.73
C ALA A 203 -8.24 -31.25 6.17
N GLY A 204 -8.72 -30.36 7.05
CA GLY A 204 -9.27 -29.06 6.68
C GLY A 204 -8.20 -28.15 6.10
N GLN A 205 -7.07 -28.03 6.79
CA GLN A 205 -5.94 -27.22 6.33
C GLN A 205 -5.30 -27.79 5.04
N ALA A 206 -5.21 -29.12 4.92
CA ALA A 206 -4.74 -29.78 3.71
C ALA A 206 -5.65 -29.48 2.50
N THR A 207 -6.97 -29.39 2.74
CA THR A 207 -7.95 -29.00 1.71
C THR A 207 -7.76 -27.55 1.26
N VAL A 208 -7.47 -26.65 2.21
CA VAL A 208 -7.12 -25.25 1.89
C VAL A 208 -5.86 -25.18 1.01
N TRP A 209 -4.81 -25.95 1.33
CA TRP A 209 -3.60 -26.01 0.51
C TRP A 209 -3.85 -26.48 -0.92
N ARG A 210 -4.63 -27.55 -1.11
CA ARG A 210 -5.00 -28.03 -2.45
C ARG A 210 -5.82 -27.02 -3.23
N ARG A 211 -6.76 -26.33 -2.57
CA ARG A 211 -7.56 -25.28 -3.20
C ARG A 211 -6.67 -24.14 -3.69
N LEU A 212 -5.79 -23.62 -2.83
CA LEU A 212 -4.85 -22.56 -3.18
C LEU A 212 -3.90 -22.97 -4.33
N ALA A 213 -3.46 -24.23 -4.37
CA ALA A 213 -2.63 -24.73 -5.47
C ALA A 213 -3.35 -24.69 -6.83
N GLY A 214 -4.64 -25.07 -6.84
CA GLY A 214 -5.49 -25.00 -8.03
C GLY A 214 -5.77 -23.57 -8.47
N GLU A 215 -6.03 -22.67 -7.51
CA GLU A 215 -6.18 -21.24 -7.77
C GLU A 215 -4.91 -20.64 -8.38
N ALA A 216 -3.74 -20.90 -7.80
CA ALA A 216 -2.44 -20.44 -8.30
C ALA A 216 -2.15 -20.95 -9.72
N SER A 217 -2.44 -22.23 -9.98
CA SER A 217 -2.29 -22.82 -11.33
C SER A 217 -3.20 -22.11 -12.35
N THR A 218 -4.44 -21.80 -11.96
CA THR A 218 -5.40 -21.08 -12.80
C THR A 218 -4.91 -19.65 -13.06
N MET A 219 -4.41 -18.97 -12.03
CA MET A 219 -3.86 -17.61 -12.14
C MET A 219 -2.64 -17.56 -13.05
N ALA A 220 -1.72 -18.54 -12.95
CA ALA A 220 -0.59 -18.66 -13.86
C ALA A 220 -1.03 -18.79 -15.32
N ALA A 221 -2.06 -19.61 -15.60
CA ALA A 221 -2.60 -19.79 -16.94
C ALA A 221 -3.29 -18.52 -17.45
N GLU A 222 -4.07 -17.83 -16.61
CA GLU A 222 -4.67 -16.54 -16.94
C GLU A 222 -3.60 -15.48 -17.26
N GLY A 223 -2.54 -15.40 -16.45
CA GLY A 223 -1.40 -14.50 -16.67
C GLY A 223 -0.67 -14.82 -17.97
N ALA A 224 -0.42 -16.10 -18.26
CA ALA A 224 0.21 -16.52 -19.52
C ALA A 224 -0.62 -16.14 -20.75
N ALA A 225 -1.95 -16.27 -20.67
CA ALA A 225 -2.85 -15.83 -21.73
C ALA A 225 -2.78 -14.31 -21.98
N LEU A 226 -2.53 -13.51 -20.95
CA LEU A 226 -2.32 -12.06 -21.06
C LEU A 226 -0.93 -11.70 -21.60
N ALA A 227 0.09 -12.53 -21.37
CA ALA A 227 1.47 -12.28 -21.78
C ALA A 227 1.74 -12.58 -23.27
N GLY A 228 0.94 -13.46 -23.89
CA GLY A 228 1.21 -13.92 -25.26
C GLY A 228 2.40 -14.89 -25.32
N GLU A 229 3.16 -14.88 -26.42
CA GLU A 229 4.33 -15.76 -26.65
C GLU A 229 5.59 -15.36 -25.83
N GLU A 230 5.45 -14.87 -24.59
CA GLU A 230 6.59 -14.65 -23.71
C GLU A 230 7.07 -15.98 -23.11
N THR A 231 8.36 -16.29 -23.30
CA THR A 231 8.99 -17.50 -22.79
C THR A 231 9.05 -17.45 -21.26
N LEU A 232 8.26 -18.29 -20.61
CA LEU A 232 8.21 -18.38 -19.15
C LEU A 232 9.48 -19.07 -18.61
N PRO A 233 10.18 -18.48 -17.62
CA PRO A 233 11.26 -19.16 -16.95
C PRO A 233 10.68 -20.28 -16.09
N GLY A 234 10.87 -21.52 -16.53
CA GLY A 234 10.65 -22.70 -15.70
C GLY A 234 11.73 -22.78 -14.63
N SER A 235 11.33 -22.79 -13.36
CA SER A 235 12.21 -23.26 -12.29
C SER A 235 11.44 -24.26 -11.43
N ALA A 236 11.88 -25.51 -11.50
CA ALA A 236 11.39 -26.58 -10.64
C ALA A 236 12.05 -26.45 -9.26
N PRO A 237 11.31 -26.60 -8.15
CA PRO A 237 11.92 -26.66 -6.83
C PRO A 237 12.83 -27.89 -6.72
N THR A 238 14.08 -27.70 -6.27
CA THR A 238 14.96 -28.78 -5.82
C THR A 238 14.70 -29.13 -4.36
N ALA A 239 14.86 -30.41 -4.04
CA ALA A 239 14.30 -31.12 -2.90
C ALA A 239 14.88 -30.80 -1.50
N SER A 240 14.08 -31.22 -0.50
CA SER A 240 14.32 -31.29 0.95
C SER A 240 14.39 -29.94 1.68
N ALA A 241 13.21 -29.41 1.99
CA ALA A 241 13.04 -28.27 2.88
C ALA A 241 12.12 -28.67 4.04
N VAL A 242 12.42 -28.20 5.25
CA VAL A 242 11.56 -28.43 6.42
C VAL A 242 10.21 -27.73 6.18
N ARG A 243 9.11 -28.25 6.73
CA ARG A 243 7.76 -27.70 6.54
C ARG A 243 7.69 -26.17 6.74
N THR A 244 8.39 -25.64 7.73
CA THR A 244 8.46 -24.20 8.01
C THR A 244 9.10 -23.42 6.86
N ASP A 245 10.15 -23.97 6.25
CA ASP A 245 10.84 -23.36 5.10
C ASP A 245 9.93 -23.39 3.85
N LEU A 246 9.18 -24.48 3.65
CA LEU A 246 8.21 -24.60 2.56
C LEU A 246 7.05 -23.60 2.71
N LEU A 247 6.52 -23.44 3.93
CA LEU A 247 5.46 -22.47 4.20
C LEU A 247 5.94 -21.03 4.03
N THR A 248 7.16 -20.74 4.48
CA THR A 248 7.79 -19.42 4.28
C THR A 248 8.05 -19.15 2.79
N ALA A 249 8.54 -20.14 2.05
CA ALA A 249 8.74 -20.03 0.60
C ALA A 249 7.41 -19.84 -0.16
N ALA A 250 6.35 -20.53 0.25
CA ALA A 250 5.01 -20.36 -0.31
C ALA A 250 4.45 -18.96 -0.03
N TRP A 251 4.57 -18.47 1.20
CA TRP A 251 4.20 -17.11 1.57
C TRP A 251 4.95 -16.08 0.72
N HIS A 252 6.28 -16.20 0.61
CA HIS A 252 7.07 -15.29 -0.23
C HIS A 252 6.73 -15.40 -1.72
N ALA A 253 6.36 -16.57 -2.22
CA ALA A 253 5.91 -16.73 -3.60
C ALA A 253 4.59 -15.98 -3.83
N ALA A 254 3.63 -16.07 -2.90
CA ALA A 254 2.39 -15.31 -2.97
C ALA A 254 2.62 -13.79 -2.89
N GLU A 255 3.55 -13.34 -2.04
CA GLU A 255 3.94 -11.92 -1.97
C GLU A 255 4.51 -11.45 -3.31
N GLN A 256 5.48 -12.20 -3.86
CA GLN A 256 6.07 -11.91 -5.16
C GLN A 256 5.03 -11.86 -6.28
N ALA A 257 4.06 -12.78 -6.28
CA ALA A 257 2.98 -12.79 -7.26
C ALA A 257 2.11 -11.53 -7.14
N SER A 258 1.70 -11.16 -5.91
CA SER A 258 0.89 -9.97 -5.66
C SER A 258 1.58 -8.69 -6.12
N GLU A 259 2.87 -8.52 -5.79
CA GLU A 259 3.66 -7.35 -6.18
C GLU A 259 3.83 -7.30 -7.70
N ALA A 260 4.16 -8.44 -8.33
CA ALA A 260 4.41 -8.51 -9.76
C ALA A 260 3.14 -8.27 -10.60
N TYR A 261 1.95 -8.68 -10.14
CA TYR A 261 0.69 -8.31 -10.79
C TYR A 261 0.37 -6.82 -10.67
N LEU A 262 0.65 -6.21 -9.52
CA LEU A 262 0.49 -4.76 -9.34
C LEU A 262 1.45 -3.99 -10.26
N ASP A 263 2.71 -4.42 -10.34
CA ASP A 263 3.69 -3.84 -11.26
C ASP A 263 3.25 -3.97 -12.73
N ALA A 264 2.71 -5.14 -13.10
CA ALA A 264 2.19 -5.37 -14.45
C ALA A 264 0.99 -4.48 -14.75
N ALA A 265 0.08 -4.31 -13.78
CA ALA A 265 -1.06 -3.41 -13.91
C ALA A 265 -0.62 -1.94 -14.03
N ASP A 266 0.38 -1.53 -13.25
CA ASP A 266 0.93 -0.16 -13.28
C ASP A 266 1.61 0.17 -14.62
N ALA A 267 2.15 -0.83 -15.32
CA ALA A 267 2.75 -0.70 -16.66
C ALA A 267 1.73 -0.83 -17.81
N GLY A 268 0.54 -1.40 -17.53
CA GLY A 268 -0.50 -1.66 -18.51
C GLY A 268 -1.13 -0.37 -19.06
N ARG A 269 -1.44 -0.37 -20.36
CA ARG A 269 -2.16 0.74 -21.03
C ARG A 269 -3.60 0.39 -21.39
N ASP A 270 -3.89 -0.89 -21.58
CA ASP A 270 -5.23 -1.39 -21.89
C ASP A 270 -6.03 -1.57 -20.60
N GLU A 271 -7.15 -0.85 -20.48
CA GLU A 271 -7.98 -0.85 -19.28
C GLU A 271 -8.54 -2.24 -18.94
N ALA A 272 -8.90 -3.06 -19.94
CA ALA A 272 -9.42 -4.41 -19.70
C ALA A 272 -8.32 -5.33 -19.15
N VAL A 273 -7.10 -5.22 -19.68
CA VAL A 273 -5.93 -5.95 -19.17
C VAL A 273 -5.57 -5.49 -17.76
N VAL A 274 -5.56 -4.17 -17.50
CA VAL A 274 -5.29 -3.61 -16.16
C VAL A 274 -6.30 -4.13 -15.13
N ARG A 275 -7.60 -4.10 -15.44
CA ARG A 275 -8.63 -4.65 -14.54
C ARG A 275 -8.41 -6.13 -14.27
N ARG A 276 -7.98 -6.91 -15.28
CA ARG A 276 -7.69 -8.33 -15.10
C ARG A 276 -6.48 -8.57 -14.20
N LEU A 277 -5.40 -7.80 -14.40
CA LEU A 277 -4.20 -7.85 -13.56
C LEU A 277 -4.49 -7.41 -12.12
N GLN A 278 -5.36 -6.41 -11.91
CA GLN A 278 -5.82 -6.01 -10.58
C GLN A 278 -6.64 -7.12 -9.90
N SER A 279 -7.51 -7.81 -10.63
CA SER A 279 -8.25 -8.97 -10.12
C SER A 279 -7.32 -10.13 -9.74
N LEU A 280 -6.25 -10.35 -10.51
CA LEU A 280 -5.21 -11.33 -10.18
C LEU A 280 -4.42 -10.91 -8.93
N ALA A 281 -4.05 -9.64 -8.82
CA ALA A 281 -3.38 -9.09 -7.63
C ALA A 281 -4.23 -9.26 -6.37
N GLU A 282 -5.54 -8.99 -6.43
CA GLU A 282 -6.48 -9.16 -5.31
C GLU A 282 -6.50 -10.61 -4.80
N ARG A 283 -6.57 -11.58 -5.72
CA ARG A 283 -6.54 -13.01 -5.40
C ARG A 283 -5.20 -13.41 -4.76
N ALA A 284 -4.08 -12.92 -5.30
CA ALA A 284 -2.75 -13.18 -4.72
C ALA A 284 -2.60 -12.59 -3.31
N ILE A 285 -3.15 -11.39 -3.05
CA ILE A 285 -3.18 -10.79 -1.71
C ILE A 285 -4.00 -11.66 -0.74
N ALA A 286 -5.12 -12.23 -1.19
CA ALA A 286 -5.89 -13.17 -0.39
C ALA A 286 -5.07 -14.42 -0.04
N HIS A 287 -4.25 -14.93 -0.97
CA HIS A 287 -3.33 -16.04 -0.69
C HIS A 287 -2.28 -15.66 0.36
N VAL A 288 -1.68 -14.46 0.26
CA VAL A 288 -0.74 -13.94 1.27
C VAL A 288 -1.38 -13.93 2.65
N ALA A 289 -2.63 -13.46 2.78
CA ALA A 289 -3.32 -13.41 4.07
C ALA A 289 -3.50 -14.82 4.69
N VAL A 290 -3.90 -15.81 3.89
CA VAL A 290 -4.07 -17.19 4.35
C VAL A 290 -2.73 -17.81 4.76
N LEU A 291 -1.69 -17.65 3.93
CA LEU A 291 -0.36 -18.21 4.18
C LEU A 291 0.31 -17.58 5.39
N ARG A 292 0.21 -16.26 5.54
CA ARG A 292 0.72 -15.53 6.70
C ARG A 292 0.01 -15.96 7.99
N HIS A 293 -1.30 -16.16 7.95
CA HIS A 293 -2.04 -16.64 9.12
C HIS A 293 -1.56 -18.02 9.56
N ALA A 294 -1.35 -18.94 8.61
CA ALA A 294 -0.83 -20.26 8.89
C ALA A 294 0.63 -20.24 9.38
N ALA A 295 1.47 -19.33 8.87
CA ALA A 295 2.85 -19.15 9.32
C ALA A 295 2.95 -18.57 10.75
N ALA A 296 1.95 -17.78 11.16
CA ALA A 296 1.87 -17.19 12.49
C ALA A 296 1.20 -18.11 13.53
N ALA A 297 0.49 -19.15 13.10
CA ALA A 297 -0.12 -20.11 14.00
C ALA A 297 0.96 -20.97 14.67
N PRO A 298 1.03 -21.03 16.02
CA PRO A 298 1.99 -21.90 16.69
C PRO A 298 1.68 -23.36 16.34
N ALA A 299 2.73 -24.13 15.99
CA ALA A 299 2.65 -25.57 15.82
C ALA A 299 2.22 -26.20 17.15
N GLY A 300 0.92 -26.41 17.32
CA GLY A 300 0.36 -26.98 18.54
C GLY A 300 -0.72 -26.11 19.17
N ARG A 301 -1.90 -26.11 18.56
CA ARG A 301 -3.15 -26.09 19.34
C ARG A 301 -4.12 -27.08 18.71
N MET A 302 -3.95 -28.36 19.09
CA MET A 302 -5.13 -29.19 19.33
C MET A 302 -5.95 -28.46 20.38
N LEU A 303 -7.14 -28.02 20.02
CA LEU A 303 -8.19 -27.73 20.98
C LEU A 303 -9.31 -28.75 20.75
N PRO A 304 -9.95 -29.19 21.85
CA PRO A 304 -10.67 -30.45 21.96
C PRO A 304 -11.97 -30.51 21.13
#